data_AF-J3G6P8-F1
#
_entry.id   AF-J3G6P8-F1
#
_cell.length_a   1.000
_cell.length_b   1.000
_cell.length_c   1.000
_cell.angle_alpha   90.00
_cell.angle_beta   90.00
_cell.angle_gamma   90.00
#
_symmetry.space_group_name_H-M   'P 1'
#
loop_
_entity.id
_entity.type
_entity.pdbx_description
1 polymer ?
#
loop_
_entity_poly.entity_id
_entity_poly.type
_entity_poly.pdbx_seq_one_letter_code
_entity_poly.pdbx_strand_id
1 'polypeptide(L)' 'MTEETKPKGPASYFPSIEKKYGQPISHWLDLLKTLSDKKHMEMVAWLKTEHGMGHGHANALVAYHLATAT' A
#
# COMPACT_ATOMS: atom_id res chain seq x y z
N MET A 1 2.36 -23.34 17.59
CA MET A 1 1.99 -21.99 18.01
C MET A 1 2.54 -21.04 16.96
N THR A 2 1.75 -20.63 15.98
CA THR A 2 2.18 -19.63 14.98
C THR A 2 2.05 -18.26 15.63
N GLU A 3 3.16 -17.66 16.03
CA GLU A 3 3.21 -16.26 16.44
C GLU A 3 2.92 -15.39 15.21
N GLU A 4 1.63 -15.19 14.94
CA GLU A 4 1.16 -14.22 13.97
C GLU A 4 1.43 -12.84 14.58
N THR A 5 2.64 -12.32 14.34
CA THR A 5 3.01 -10.94 14.66
C THR A 5 1.99 -10.03 14.01
N LYS A 6 1.03 -9.57 14.82
CA LYS A 6 -0.03 -8.65 14.40
C LYS A 6 0.63 -7.52 13.60
N PRO A 7 0.29 -7.33 12.31
CA PRO A 7 0.92 -6.30 11.53
C PRO A 7 0.67 -4.95 12.20
N LYS A 8 1.75 -4.26 12.58
CA LYS A 8 1.70 -2.93 13.20
C LYS A 8 1.96 -1.88 12.12
N GLY A 9 1.40 -0.69 12.30
CA GLY A 9 1.58 0.41 11.35
C GLY A 9 0.88 0.17 10.00
N PRO A 10 1.42 0.67 8.87
CA PRO A 10 0.76 0.61 7.57
C PRO A 10 0.37 -0.81 7.11
N ALA A 11 1.19 -1.81 7.45
CA ALA A 11 0.93 -3.22 7.12
C ALA A 11 -0.36 -3.77 7.76
N SER A 12 -0.88 -3.13 8.81
CA SER A 12 -2.16 -3.54 9.45
C SER A 12 -3.36 -3.46 8.50
N TYR A 13 -3.27 -2.63 7.46
CA TYR A 13 -4.32 -2.47 6.46
C TYR A 13 -4.26 -3.53 5.35
N PHE A 14 -3.18 -4.31 5.25
CA PHE A 14 -2.94 -5.20 4.12
C PHE A 14 -4.05 -6.25 3.92
N PRO A 15 -4.52 -6.97 4.98
CA PRO A 15 -5.62 -7.92 4.80
C PRO A 15 -6.90 -7.26 4.27
N SER A 16 -7.21 -6.03 4.71
CA SER A 16 -8.39 -5.30 4.21
C SER A 16 -8.22 -4.77 2.79
N ILE A 17 -7.00 -4.42 2.38
CA ILE A 17 -6.68 -3.96 1.03
C ILE A 17 -6.84 -5.13 0.05
N GLU A 18 -6.23 -6.28 0.34
CA GLU A 18 -6.35 -7.47 -0.52
C GLU A 18 -7.81 -7.91 -0.62
N LYS A 19 -8.53 -7.96 0.52
CA LYS A 19 -9.96 -8.29 0.54
C LYS A 19 -10.82 -7.32 -0.27
N LYS A 20 -10.49 -6.03 -0.27
CA LYS A 20 -11.31 -4.99 -0.94
C LYS A 20 -11.00 -4.84 -2.42
N TYR A 21 -9.72 -4.95 -2.81
CA TYR A 21 -9.29 -4.68 -4.18
C TYR A 21 -8.89 -5.93 -4.96
N GLY A 22 -8.88 -7.10 -4.32
CA GLY A 22 -8.73 -8.41 -4.99
C GLY A 22 -7.34 -8.70 -5.53
N GLN A 23 -6.33 -7.89 -5.18
CA GLN A 23 -4.95 -8.06 -5.61
C GLN A 23 -4.02 -8.18 -4.41
N PRO A 24 -2.98 -9.02 -4.48
CA PRO A 24 -2.01 -9.18 -3.39
C PRO A 24 -1.23 -7.88 -3.14
N ILE A 25 -0.69 -7.69 -1.93
CA ILE A 25 0.11 -6.49 -1.62
C ILE A 25 1.30 -6.29 -2.55
N SER A 26 1.96 -7.38 -2.97
CA SER A 26 3.08 -7.30 -3.92
C SER A 26 2.71 -6.58 -5.22
N HIS A 27 1.50 -6.84 -5.75
CA HIS A 27 1.00 -6.16 -6.95
C HIS A 27 0.98 -4.64 -6.77
N TRP A 28 0.45 -4.17 -5.65
CA TRP A 28 0.37 -2.73 -5.35
C TRP A 28 1.74 -2.10 -5.14
N LEU A 29 2.64 -2.79 -4.44
CA LEU A 29 4.01 -2.31 -4.23
C LEU A 29 4.80 -2.27 -5.54
N ASP A 30 4.58 -3.23 -6.45
CA ASP A 30 5.20 -3.22 -7.78
C ASP A 30 4.71 -2.06 -8.63
N LEU A 31 3.42 -1.70 -8.57
CA LEU A 31 2.92 -0.48 -9.19
C LEU A 31 3.59 0.77 -8.60
N LEU A 32 3.74 0.85 -7.28
CA LEU A 32 4.39 1.99 -6.63
C LEU A 32 5.88 2.13 -7.00
N LYS A 33 6.59 1.02 -7.24
CA LYS A 33 7.98 1.07 -7.75
C LYS A 33 8.08 1.79 -9.09
N THR A 34 7.06 1.66 -9.96
CA THR A 34 7.01 2.37 -11.26
C THR A 34 6.83 3.88 -11.12
N LEU A 35 6.47 4.36 -9.91
CA LEU A 35 6.23 5.76 -9.59
C LEU A 35 7.31 6.32 -8.66
N SER A 36 8.49 5.71 -8.60
CA SER A 36 9.58 6.10 -7.68
C SER A 36 10.05 7.56 -7.84
N ASP A 37 9.75 8.20 -8.97
CA ASP A 37 9.95 9.64 -9.24
C ASP A 37 8.95 10.56 -8.50
N LYS A 38 7.84 10.00 -8.00
CA LYS A 38 6.72 10.76 -7.43
C LYS A 38 6.84 10.96 -5.94
N LYS A 39 6.30 12.08 -5.46
CA LYS A 39 6.18 12.33 -4.02
C LYS A 39 5.09 11.46 -3.42
N HIS A 40 5.17 11.24 -2.11
CA HIS A 40 4.18 10.47 -1.32
C HIS A 40 2.73 10.80 -1.70
N MET A 41 2.37 12.09 -1.69
CA MET A 41 0.99 12.52 -1.98
C MET A 41 0.56 12.30 -3.43
N GLU A 42 1.50 12.30 -4.37
CA GLU A 42 1.23 12.04 -5.79
C GLU A 42 0.96 10.55 -6.01
N MET A 43 1.74 9.67 -5.37
CA MET A 43 1.49 8.22 -5.37
C MET A 43 0.13 7.89 -4.73
N VAL A 44 -0.21 8.53 -3.60
CA VAL A 44 -1.51 8.37 -2.95
C VAL A 44 -2.64 8.84 -3.87
N ALA A 45 -2.48 9.98 -4.53
CA ALA A 45 -3.46 10.48 -5.48
C ALA A 45 -3.67 9.50 -6.65
N TRP A 46 -2.58 8.97 -7.21
CA TRP A 46 -2.63 8.00 -8.31
C TRP A 46 -3.38 6.71 -7.93
N LEU A 47 -3.12 6.13 -6.75
CA LEU A 47 -3.88 4.97 -6.27
C LEU A 47 -5.38 5.28 -6.11
N LYS A 48 -5.71 6.51 -5.70
CA LYS A 48 -7.10 6.94 -5.58
C LYS A 48 -7.78 7.11 -6.94
N THR A 49 -7.10 7.71 -7.92
CA THR A 49 -7.69 8.02 -9.24
C THR A 49 -7.74 6.79 -10.13
N GLU A 50 -6.63 6.05 -10.25
CA GLU A 50 -6.52 4.92 -11.18
C GLU A 50 -7.13 3.64 -10.64
N HIS A 51 -7.10 3.45 -9.31
CA HIS A 51 -7.53 2.20 -8.68
C HIS A 51 -8.70 2.36 -7.72
N GLY A 52 -9.31 3.56 -7.66
CA GLY A 52 -10.46 3.83 -6.80
C GLY A 52 -10.18 3.60 -5.31
N MET A 53 -8.92 3.69 -4.90
CA MET A 53 -8.51 3.36 -3.55
C MET A 53 -8.96 4.42 -2.54
N GLY A 54 -9.34 4.01 -1.33
CA GLY A 54 -9.66 4.95 -0.25
C GLY A 54 -8.40 5.58 0.34
N HIS A 55 -8.50 6.77 0.94
CA HIS A 55 -7.34 7.51 1.44
C HIS A 55 -6.47 6.69 2.40
N GLY A 56 -7.07 6.03 3.40
CA GLY A 56 -6.32 5.22 4.37
C GLY A 56 -5.57 4.05 3.74
N HIS A 57 -6.19 3.37 2.78
CA HIS A 57 -5.59 2.24 2.06
C HIS A 57 -4.43 2.69 1.17
N ALA A 58 -4.63 3.77 0.40
CA ALA A 58 -3.60 4.33 -0.45
C ALA A 58 -2.41 4.84 0.38
N ASN A 59 -2.70 5.55 1.47
CA ASN A 59 -1.66 6.05 2.37
C ASN A 59 -0.87 4.93 3.04
N ALA A 60 -1.52 3.82 3.42
CA ALA A 60 -0.85 2.67 4.01
C ALA A 60 0.16 2.02 3.04
N LEU A 61 -0.23 1.80 1.78
CA LEU A 61 0.66 1.24 0.77
C LEU A 61 1.85 2.14 0.49
N VAL A 62 1.63 3.44 0.30
CA VAL A 62 2.70 4.39 -0.01
C VAL A 62 3.63 4.56 1.18
N ALA A 63 3.10 4.71 2.40
CA ALA A 63 3.92 4.82 3.60
C ALA A 63 4.79 3.57 3.82
N TYR A 64 4.23 2.38 3.59
CA TYR A 64 5.00 1.15 3.64
C TYR A 64 6.08 1.12 2.56
N HIS A 65 5.72 1.39 1.30
CA HIS A 65 6.64 1.38 0.17
C HIS A 65 7.84 2.29 0.42
N LEU A 66 7.60 3.55 0.80
CA LEU A 66 8.66 4.53 1.08
C LEU A 66 9.52 4.17 2.28
N ALA A 67 8.95 3.56 3.32
CA ALA A 67 9.72 3.08 4.48
C ALA A 67 10.61 1.88 4.14
N THR A 68 10.24 1.09 3.13
CA THR A 68 10.99 -0.10 2.69
C THR A 68 11.94 0.15 1.50
N ALA A 69 11.83 1.30 0.83
CA ALA A 69 12.60 1.65 -0.37
C ALA A 69 14.03 2.16 -0.07
N THR A 70 14.67 1.61 0.95
CA THR A 70 16.11 1.81 1.27
C THR A 70 17.02 1.11 0.28
#